data_AF-A0AAE4DSH2-F1
#
_entry.id   AF-A0AAE4DSH2-F1
#
_cell.length_a   1.000
_cell.length_b   1.000
_cell.length_c   1.000
_cell.angle_alpha   90.00
_cell.angle_beta   90.00
_cell.angle_gamma   90.00
#
_symmetry.space_group_name_H-M   'P 1'
#
loop_
_entity.id
_entity.type
_entity.pdbx_description
1 polymer ?
#
loop_
_entity_poly.entity_id
_entity_poly.type
_entity_poly.pdbx_seq_one_letter_code
_entity_poly.pdbx_strand_id
1 'polypeptide(L)'
;MIYTTGTIAISGNTLTGTGTNFTAAGSLIRNGCTVIAMTSPVQVFQITTIGSATSLTVTPAANPAIPAGTKYAILLSDSLSVDGLAQDIAETFTMYQRYMSGFADVMNGTTDVTITINGVAVTVPGQKSLAKKGANSDITSLSGLTTALSISQGGTGSTTASDARTNLGLGNSATKNVGTAAGTVAAGDDSRFGTVNGNSGGVITGAVSIEGQNLNLRSANPTGGWPFFITFMAGQGNNLPYSRLYGENSGDITISTGVNVSARYFQFNAAGNFNAPGNITCVSLTQTSDADKKDNVRAIENALDKVLALDGVTFNWKDSGLPSAGVIAQKLIDVLPEAVGTVFDEHDQYESVEEVNEKGEVVITNRLVKQRDESKRSYTVEYSGVIALCLQAIKELNDKVESLQSGS
;
A
#
# COMPACT_ATOMS: atom_id res chain seq x y z
N MET A 1 -94.18 27.17 -24.09
CA MET A 1 -95.35 28.02 -23.76
C MET A 1 -95.33 29.24 -24.70
N ILE A 2 -96.46 29.69 -25.26
CA ILE A 2 -96.50 30.75 -26.28
C ILE A 2 -97.47 31.87 -25.87
N TYR A 3 -97.05 33.13 -26.03
CA TYR A 3 -97.91 34.31 -25.85
C TYR A 3 -98.36 34.86 -27.21
N THR A 4 -99.67 35.03 -27.42
CA THR A 4 -100.27 35.49 -28.69
C THR A 4 -101.37 36.55 -28.51
N THR A 5 -101.54 37.08 -27.30
CA THR A 5 -102.61 38.03 -26.97
C THR A 5 -102.37 39.38 -27.63
N GLY A 6 -103.37 39.92 -28.34
CA GLY A 6 -103.30 41.24 -28.99
C GLY A 6 -102.74 41.21 -30.41
N THR A 7 -102.30 42.37 -30.89
CA THR A 7 -101.61 42.57 -32.18
C THR A 7 -100.43 43.51 -32.00
N ILE A 8 -99.49 43.52 -32.94
CA ILE A 8 -98.27 44.35 -32.87
C ILE A 8 -98.08 45.21 -34.12
N ALA A 9 -97.27 46.25 -33.97
CA ALA A 9 -96.59 47.01 -35.01
C ALA A 9 -95.10 47.06 -34.65
N ILE A 10 -94.18 47.02 -35.62
CA ILE A 10 -92.74 47.18 -35.33
C ILE A 10 -92.13 48.21 -36.29
N SER A 11 -91.53 49.26 -35.73
CA SER A 11 -90.76 50.25 -36.48
C SER A 11 -89.35 50.35 -35.90
N GLY A 12 -88.33 50.08 -36.71
CA GLY A 12 -86.97 49.89 -36.24
C GLY A 12 -86.89 48.78 -35.19
N ASN A 13 -86.30 49.07 -34.03
CA ASN A 13 -86.23 48.14 -32.90
C ASN A 13 -87.42 48.24 -31.94
N THR A 14 -88.42 49.08 -32.22
CA THR A 14 -89.54 49.32 -31.29
C THR A 14 -90.77 48.55 -31.73
N LEU A 15 -91.16 47.57 -30.91
CA LEU A 15 -92.40 46.82 -31.06
C LEU A 15 -93.47 47.43 -30.16
N THR A 16 -94.56 47.89 -30.77
CA THR A 16 -95.74 48.44 -30.10
C THR A 16 -96.90 47.45 -30.17
N GLY A 17 -97.45 47.07 -29.03
CA GLY A 17 -98.58 46.17 -28.91
C GLY A 17 -99.91 46.90 -28.74
N THR A 18 -100.96 46.40 -29.38
CA THR A 18 -102.36 46.83 -29.19
C THR A 18 -103.15 45.67 -28.60
N GLY A 19 -103.82 45.90 -27.46
CA GLY A 19 -104.50 44.84 -26.71
C GLY A 19 -103.55 43.81 -26.09
N THR A 20 -102.26 44.14 -25.98
CA THR A 20 -101.22 43.34 -25.31
C THR A 20 -101.09 43.78 -23.85
N ASN A 21 -100.55 42.91 -23.00
CA ASN A 21 -100.01 43.28 -21.70
C ASN A 21 -98.71 42.50 -21.46
N PHE A 22 -97.60 43.02 -21.97
CA PHE A 22 -96.28 42.37 -21.89
C PHE A 22 -95.75 42.27 -20.47
N THR A 23 -96.18 43.18 -19.58
CA THR A 23 -95.79 43.25 -18.18
C THR A 23 -96.76 42.50 -17.25
N ALA A 24 -97.78 41.81 -17.78
CA ALA A 24 -98.73 41.07 -16.95
C ALA A 24 -98.01 40.03 -16.09
N ALA A 25 -98.33 40.00 -14.80
CA ALA A 25 -97.83 38.95 -13.91
C ALA A 25 -98.24 37.57 -14.45
N GLY A 26 -97.26 36.68 -14.64
CA GLY A 26 -97.47 35.35 -15.23
C GLY A 26 -97.37 35.27 -16.76
N SER A 27 -97.11 36.37 -17.48
CA SER A 27 -96.88 36.32 -18.94
C SER A 27 -95.61 35.56 -19.33
N LEU A 28 -94.65 35.44 -18.41
CA LEU A 28 -93.30 34.87 -18.59
C LEU A 28 -92.47 35.51 -19.73
N ILE A 29 -92.88 36.67 -20.23
CA ILE A 29 -92.12 37.43 -21.22
C ILE A 29 -90.90 38.04 -20.51
N ARG A 30 -89.70 37.83 -21.05
CA ARG A 30 -88.44 38.36 -20.53
C ARG A 30 -87.51 38.78 -21.67
N ASN A 31 -86.46 39.52 -21.31
CA ASN A 31 -85.34 39.77 -22.21
C ASN A 31 -84.77 38.42 -22.71
N GLY A 32 -84.51 38.30 -24.00
CA GLY A 32 -84.03 37.09 -24.64
C GLY A 32 -85.10 36.24 -25.34
N CYS A 33 -86.39 36.43 -25.04
CA CYS A 33 -87.47 35.68 -25.69
C CYS A 33 -87.58 35.99 -27.19
N THR A 34 -87.88 34.97 -27.98
CA THR A 34 -88.08 35.11 -29.43
C THR A 34 -89.50 35.56 -29.75
N VAL A 35 -89.63 36.66 -30.50
CA VAL A 35 -90.88 37.18 -31.07
C VAL A 35 -90.94 36.80 -32.55
N ILE A 36 -92.07 36.24 -32.99
CA ILE A 36 -92.34 35.88 -34.38
C ILE A 36 -93.49 36.76 -34.86
N ALA A 37 -93.23 37.68 -35.77
CA ALA A 37 -94.26 38.50 -36.42
C ALA A 37 -94.78 37.79 -37.67
N MET A 38 -96.09 37.55 -37.72
CA MET A 38 -96.77 36.79 -38.79
C MET A 38 -97.01 37.66 -40.02
N THR A 39 -95.96 38.30 -40.53
CA THR A 39 -95.92 38.94 -41.84
C THR A 39 -95.63 37.91 -42.93
N SER A 40 -95.75 38.31 -44.21
CA SER A 40 -95.26 37.51 -45.35
C SER A 40 -94.20 38.33 -46.08
N PRO A 41 -92.89 37.98 -45.98
CA PRO A 41 -92.31 36.88 -45.20
C PRO A 41 -92.38 37.11 -43.68
N VAL A 42 -92.34 36.03 -42.90
CA VAL A 42 -92.30 36.09 -41.42
C VAL A 42 -90.98 36.72 -40.98
N GLN A 43 -91.05 37.67 -40.05
CA GLN A 43 -89.88 38.25 -39.42
C GLN A 43 -89.77 37.76 -37.97
N VAL A 44 -88.55 37.42 -37.55
CA VAL A 44 -88.25 36.90 -36.21
C VAL A 44 -87.30 37.85 -35.51
N PHE A 45 -87.59 38.10 -34.24
CA PHE A 45 -86.86 39.03 -33.40
C PHE A 45 -86.59 38.44 -32.02
N GLN A 46 -85.64 39.00 -31.31
CA GLN A 46 -85.38 38.74 -29.91
C GLN A 46 -85.72 39.98 -29.09
N ILE A 47 -86.47 39.83 -28.00
CA ILE A 47 -86.74 40.91 -27.06
C ILE A 47 -85.43 41.30 -26.39
N THR A 48 -85.08 42.58 -26.42
CA THR A 48 -83.91 43.15 -25.74
C THR A 48 -84.30 43.97 -24.50
N THR A 49 -85.50 44.53 -24.47
CA THR A 49 -86.02 45.30 -23.31
C THR A 49 -87.54 45.26 -23.30
N ILE A 50 -88.14 45.18 -22.10
CA ILE A 50 -89.58 45.32 -21.90
C ILE A 50 -89.83 46.76 -21.45
N GLY A 51 -90.35 47.60 -22.34
CA GLY A 51 -90.56 49.01 -22.07
C GLY A 51 -91.84 49.28 -21.27
N SER A 52 -92.94 48.60 -21.61
CA SER A 52 -94.23 48.74 -20.92
C SER A 52 -95.17 47.56 -21.24
N ALA A 53 -96.39 47.59 -20.71
CA ALA A 53 -97.46 46.63 -21.06
C ALA A 53 -97.72 46.54 -22.57
N THR A 54 -97.39 47.58 -23.34
CA THR A 54 -97.64 47.68 -24.78
C THR A 54 -96.38 48.02 -25.58
N SER A 55 -95.19 47.95 -25.00
CA SER A 55 -93.95 48.29 -25.70
C SER A 55 -92.82 47.32 -25.37
N LEU A 56 -92.15 46.82 -26.40
CA LEU A 56 -90.91 46.04 -26.33
C LEU A 56 -89.85 46.66 -27.23
N THR A 57 -88.59 46.55 -26.86
CA THR A 57 -87.46 46.74 -27.77
C THR A 57 -87.01 45.37 -28.27
N VAL A 58 -86.78 45.23 -29.57
CA VAL A 58 -86.46 43.96 -30.23
C VAL A 58 -85.23 44.08 -31.14
N THR A 59 -84.54 42.99 -31.42
CA THR A 59 -83.41 42.92 -32.36
C THR A 59 -83.53 41.68 -33.26
N PRO A 60 -83.15 41.72 -34.56
CA PRO A 60 -82.72 42.90 -35.32
C PRO A 60 -83.84 43.95 -35.51
N ALA A 61 -83.54 45.09 -36.11
CA ALA A 61 -84.56 46.08 -36.47
C ALA A 61 -85.49 45.52 -37.56
N ALA A 62 -86.80 45.80 -37.48
CA ALA A 62 -87.78 45.36 -38.48
C ALA A 62 -87.49 46.00 -39.86
N ASN A 63 -87.38 45.15 -40.88
CA ASN A 63 -87.17 45.57 -42.26
C ASN A 63 -87.83 44.58 -43.25
N PRO A 64 -88.90 44.98 -43.95
CA PRO A 64 -89.62 46.26 -43.84
C PRO A 64 -90.35 46.38 -42.49
N ALA A 65 -90.74 47.61 -42.12
CA ALA A 65 -91.51 47.87 -40.91
C ALA A 65 -92.82 47.06 -40.88
N ILE A 66 -93.18 46.54 -39.71
CA ILE A 66 -94.35 45.69 -39.52
C ILE A 66 -95.56 46.59 -39.24
N PRO A 67 -96.60 46.55 -40.08
CA PRO A 67 -97.77 47.41 -39.94
C PRO A 67 -98.58 47.07 -38.68
N ALA A 68 -99.31 48.05 -38.17
CA ALA A 68 -100.18 47.87 -37.02
C ALA A 68 -101.28 46.83 -37.30
N GLY A 69 -101.59 46.02 -36.29
CA GLY A 69 -102.58 44.95 -36.41
C GLY A 69 -101.99 43.57 -36.74
N THR A 70 -100.67 43.44 -36.89
CA THR A 70 -100.02 42.18 -37.24
C THR A 70 -100.11 41.16 -36.10
N LYS A 71 -100.45 39.90 -36.43
CA LYS A 71 -100.45 38.78 -35.48
C LYS A 71 -99.03 38.35 -35.15
N TYR A 72 -98.81 37.84 -33.94
CA TYR A 72 -97.48 37.45 -33.50
C TYR A 72 -97.54 36.33 -32.46
N ALA A 73 -96.36 35.76 -32.18
CA ALA A 73 -96.15 34.81 -31.10
C ALA A 73 -94.84 35.13 -30.38
N ILE A 74 -94.84 35.10 -29.04
CA ILE A 74 -93.60 35.13 -28.25
C ILE A 74 -93.39 33.73 -27.66
N LEU A 75 -92.22 33.16 -27.90
CA LEU A 75 -91.78 31.91 -27.29
C LEU A 75 -91.29 32.22 -25.87
N LEU A 76 -91.98 31.68 -24.87
CA LEU A 76 -91.78 32.04 -23.45
C LEU A 76 -90.75 31.18 -22.73
N SER A 77 -90.16 30.19 -23.38
CA SER A 77 -89.20 29.26 -22.79
C SER A 77 -88.05 29.02 -23.75
N ASP A 78 -86.84 29.37 -23.33
CA ASP A 78 -85.60 28.95 -23.97
C ASP A 78 -85.21 27.71 -23.17
N SER A 79 -85.48 26.51 -23.69
CA SER A 79 -85.14 25.29 -22.98
C SER A 79 -83.61 25.12 -23.00
N LEU A 80 -82.92 25.47 -21.91
CA LEU A 80 -81.74 24.70 -21.56
C LEU A 80 -82.28 23.32 -21.15
N SER A 81 -82.24 22.33 -22.03
CA SER A 81 -82.74 21.00 -21.71
C SER A 81 -81.89 20.42 -20.57
N VAL A 82 -82.53 19.71 -19.64
CA VAL A 82 -81.84 18.95 -18.59
C VAL A 82 -80.76 18.04 -19.20
N ASP A 83 -80.99 17.57 -20.43
CA ASP A 83 -80.06 16.75 -21.20
C ASP A 83 -78.79 17.51 -21.62
N GLY A 84 -78.88 18.79 -21.99
CA GLY A 84 -77.71 19.60 -22.35
C GLY A 84 -76.80 19.85 -21.16
N LEU A 85 -77.38 20.17 -20.00
CA LEU A 85 -76.62 20.30 -18.75
C LEU A 85 -76.02 18.95 -18.32
N ALA A 86 -76.76 17.84 -18.47
CA ALA A 86 -76.25 16.51 -18.16
C ALA A 86 -75.09 16.10 -19.07
N GLN A 87 -75.13 16.49 -20.36
CA GLN A 87 -74.05 16.23 -21.30
C GLN A 87 -72.80 17.03 -20.98
N ASP A 88 -72.92 18.33 -20.71
CA ASP A 88 -71.77 19.18 -20.34
C ASP A 88 -71.10 18.69 -19.04
N ILE A 89 -71.90 18.26 -18.06
CA ILE A 89 -71.40 17.66 -16.82
C ILE A 89 -70.75 16.30 -17.09
N ALA A 90 -71.34 15.44 -17.94
CA ALA A 90 -70.79 14.13 -18.27
C ALA A 90 -69.45 14.23 -19.03
N GLU A 91 -69.33 15.16 -19.98
CA GLU A 91 -68.07 15.43 -20.68
C GLU A 91 -66.99 15.92 -19.73
N THR A 92 -67.35 16.85 -18.83
CA THR A 92 -66.44 17.36 -17.79
C THR A 92 -65.99 16.25 -16.85
N PHE A 93 -66.90 15.40 -16.36
CA PHE A 93 -66.57 14.27 -15.49
C PHE A 93 -65.73 13.20 -16.20
N THR A 94 -66.00 12.96 -17.48
CA THR A 94 -65.19 12.03 -18.30
C THR A 94 -63.76 12.56 -18.45
N MET A 95 -63.60 13.87 -18.65
CA MET A 95 -62.28 14.50 -18.70
C MET A 95 -61.53 14.37 -17.37
N TYR A 96 -62.17 14.68 -16.24
CA TYR A 96 -61.57 14.52 -14.91
C TYR A 96 -61.17 13.08 -14.62
N GLN A 97 -62.04 12.11 -14.93
CA GLN A 97 -61.72 10.69 -14.73
C GLN A 97 -60.52 10.24 -15.56
N ARG A 98 -60.37 10.73 -16.80
CA ARG A 98 -59.21 10.42 -17.65
C ARG A 98 -57.90 11.02 -17.11
N TYR A 99 -57.96 12.23 -16.54
CA TYR A 99 -56.78 12.81 -15.89
C TYR A 99 -56.42 12.08 -14.59
N MET A 100 -57.42 11.70 -13.80
CA MET A 100 -57.21 10.91 -12.59
C MET A 100 -56.68 9.50 -12.88
N SER A 101 -57.14 8.85 -13.95
CA SER A 101 -56.62 7.55 -14.37
C SER A 101 -55.15 7.66 -14.80
N GLY A 102 -54.80 8.67 -15.62
CA GLY A 102 -53.41 8.91 -16.00
C GLY A 102 -52.51 9.18 -14.79
N PHE A 103 -53.00 9.91 -13.79
CA PHE A 103 -52.26 10.10 -12.54
C PHE A 103 -52.09 8.79 -11.75
N ALA A 104 -53.13 7.96 -11.66
CA ALA A 104 -53.06 6.66 -11.00
C ALA A 104 -52.06 5.71 -11.69
N ASP A 105 -52.01 5.73 -13.02
CA ASP A 105 -51.04 4.98 -13.82
C ASP A 105 -49.61 5.44 -13.50
N VAL A 106 -49.37 6.75 -13.42
CA VAL A 106 -48.05 7.29 -13.03
C VAL A 106 -47.66 6.87 -11.61
N MET A 107 -48.56 6.97 -10.63
CA MET A 107 -48.26 6.63 -9.24
C MET A 107 -47.97 5.15 -9.02
N ASN A 108 -48.57 4.27 -9.83
CA ASN A 108 -48.43 2.82 -9.68
C ASN A 108 -47.50 2.17 -10.69
N GLY A 109 -47.14 2.87 -11.76
CA GLY A 109 -46.25 2.39 -12.82
C GLY A 109 -44.85 2.07 -12.30
N THR A 110 -44.37 0.89 -12.66
CA THR A 110 -42.99 0.41 -12.42
C THR A 110 -42.04 0.73 -13.59
N THR A 111 -42.58 1.24 -14.70
CA THR A 111 -41.87 1.68 -15.91
C THR A 111 -42.42 3.02 -16.37
N ASP A 112 -41.94 3.56 -17.49
CA ASP A 112 -42.54 4.71 -18.14
C ASP A 112 -44.02 4.45 -18.49
N VAL A 113 -44.83 5.50 -18.30
CA VAL A 113 -46.28 5.52 -18.49
C VAL A 113 -46.61 6.64 -19.48
N THR A 114 -47.48 6.38 -20.44
CA THR A 114 -47.95 7.41 -21.38
C THR A 114 -49.30 7.95 -20.93
N ILE A 115 -49.35 9.24 -20.61
CA ILE A 115 -50.57 9.96 -20.22
C ILE A 115 -50.96 10.96 -21.31
N THR A 116 -52.21 11.43 -21.30
CA THR A 116 -52.67 12.45 -22.27
C THR A 116 -52.89 13.79 -21.56
N ILE A 117 -52.12 14.82 -21.93
CA ILE A 117 -52.25 16.19 -21.42
C ILE A 117 -52.71 17.08 -22.57
N ASN A 118 -53.84 17.76 -22.43
CA ASN A 118 -54.41 18.65 -23.46
C ASN A 118 -54.52 18.00 -24.86
N GLY A 119 -54.79 16.69 -24.92
CA GLY A 119 -54.91 15.94 -26.17
C GLY A 119 -53.60 15.41 -26.75
N VAL A 120 -52.46 15.68 -26.11
CA VAL A 120 -51.13 15.21 -26.53
C VAL A 120 -50.68 14.06 -25.64
N ALA A 121 -50.19 12.98 -26.27
CA ALA A 121 -49.55 11.87 -25.55
C ALA A 121 -48.18 12.32 -25.01
N VAL A 122 -47.99 12.18 -23.70
CA VAL A 122 -46.76 12.52 -22.99
C VAL A 122 -46.30 11.29 -22.23
N THR A 123 -45.08 10.85 -22.49
CA THR A 123 -44.44 9.76 -21.74
C THR A 123 -43.75 10.34 -20.51
N VAL A 124 -44.10 9.83 -19.34
CA VAL A 124 -43.51 10.22 -18.06
C VAL A 124 -43.06 8.97 -17.29
N PRO A 125 -42.01 9.04 -16.46
CA PRO A 125 -41.62 7.90 -15.63
C PRO A 125 -42.71 7.57 -14.61
N GLY A 126 -43.03 6.28 -14.45
CA GLY A 126 -43.84 5.82 -13.32
C GLY A 126 -43.11 6.06 -12.00
N GLN A 127 -43.83 6.46 -10.95
CA GLN A 127 -43.24 6.87 -9.67
C GLN A 127 -42.38 5.76 -9.05
N LYS A 128 -42.75 4.48 -9.24
CA LYS A 128 -42.00 3.34 -8.68
C LYS A 128 -40.74 3.00 -9.48
N SER A 129 -40.58 3.58 -10.68
CA SER A 129 -39.34 3.47 -11.46
C SER A 129 -38.27 4.48 -11.04
N LEU A 130 -38.63 5.48 -10.23
CA LEU A 130 -37.73 6.54 -9.79
C LEU A 130 -37.02 6.15 -8.49
N ALA A 131 -35.72 6.43 -8.43
CA ALA A 131 -34.96 6.37 -7.18
C ALA A 131 -35.51 7.40 -6.18
N LYS A 132 -35.66 7.01 -4.91
CA LYS A 132 -36.12 7.93 -3.85
C LYS A 132 -35.03 8.96 -3.53
N LYS A 133 -35.43 10.12 -3.02
CA LYS A 133 -34.46 11.08 -2.45
C LYS A 133 -33.92 10.52 -1.13
N GLY A 134 -32.62 10.25 -1.07
CA GLY A 134 -31.96 9.75 0.14
C GLY A 134 -31.13 8.49 -0.13
N ALA A 135 -30.97 7.66 0.91
CA ALA A 135 -30.26 6.39 0.78
C ALA A 135 -31.10 5.39 -0.03
N ASN A 136 -30.66 5.09 -1.24
CA ASN A 136 -31.31 4.15 -2.17
C ASN A 136 -30.92 2.69 -1.87
N SER A 137 -31.20 2.22 -0.65
CA SER A 137 -30.80 0.88 -0.18
C SER A 137 -31.45 -0.29 -0.92
N ASP A 138 -32.45 -0.01 -1.74
CA ASP A 138 -33.23 -0.95 -2.53
C ASP A 138 -32.77 -1.06 -4.00
N ILE A 139 -31.87 -0.19 -4.47
CA ILE A 139 -31.32 -0.28 -5.83
C ILE A 139 -30.27 -1.39 -5.88
N THR A 140 -30.62 -2.50 -6.53
CA THR A 140 -29.71 -3.65 -6.71
C THR A 140 -28.94 -3.60 -8.04
N SER A 141 -29.36 -2.78 -9.00
CA SER A 141 -28.67 -2.59 -10.29
C SER A 141 -29.01 -1.25 -10.96
N LEU A 142 -28.09 -0.74 -11.79
CA LEU A 142 -28.24 0.50 -12.57
C LEU A 142 -27.87 0.25 -14.04
N SER A 143 -28.73 -0.47 -14.77
CA SER A 143 -28.46 -0.94 -16.15
C SER A 143 -28.36 0.16 -17.21
N GLY A 144 -28.87 1.37 -16.93
CA GLY A 144 -28.84 2.50 -17.87
C GLY A 144 -27.64 3.45 -17.73
N LEU A 145 -26.69 3.17 -16.83
CA LEU A 145 -25.59 4.09 -16.56
C LEU A 145 -24.51 4.01 -17.65
N THR A 146 -24.55 4.94 -18.60
CA THR A 146 -23.58 5.05 -19.70
C THR A 146 -22.40 6.00 -19.39
N THR A 147 -22.54 6.83 -18.35
CA THR A 147 -21.50 7.75 -17.88
C THR A 147 -20.88 7.21 -16.59
N ALA A 148 -19.56 7.11 -16.54
CA ALA A 148 -18.87 6.60 -15.36
C ALA A 148 -19.09 7.51 -14.13
N LEU A 149 -19.26 6.90 -12.97
CA LEU A 149 -19.40 7.61 -11.72
C LEU A 149 -18.04 8.19 -11.27
N SER A 150 -18.01 9.44 -10.82
CA SER A 150 -16.77 10.10 -10.36
C SER A 150 -16.18 9.43 -9.12
N ILE A 151 -14.88 9.67 -8.85
CA ILE A 151 -14.22 9.16 -7.64
C ILE A 151 -14.89 9.68 -6.36
N SER A 152 -15.26 10.97 -6.33
CA SER A 152 -15.96 11.59 -5.20
C SER A 152 -17.32 10.96 -4.89
N GLN A 153 -17.90 10.25 -5.85
CA GLN A 153 -19.18 9.54 -5.71
C GLN A 153 -18.97 8.02 -5.47
N GLY A 154 -17.74 7.57 -5.27
CA GLY A 154 -17.41 6.16 -5.02
C GLY A 154 -17.21 5.32 -6.29
N GLY A 155 -17.14 5.95 -7.47
CA GLY A 155 -16.80 5.30 -8.73
C GLY A 155 -15.30 5.36 -9.05
N THR A 156 -14.95 5.00 -10.29
CA THR A 156 -13.57 5.07 -10.81
C THR A 156 -13.35 6.23 -11.77
N GLY A 157 -14.41 6.98 -12.13
CA GLY A 157 -14.35 8.05 -13.12
C GLY A 157 -14.12 7.61 -14.56
N SER A 158 -14.14 6.30 -14.86
CA SER A 158 -14.07 5.80 -16.24
C SER A 158 -14.82 4.48 -16.45
N THR A 159 -15.26 4.26 -17.69
CA THR A 159 -15.89 3.01 -18.16
C THR A 159 -14.87 1.98 -18.65
N THR A 160 -13.58 2.32 -18.75
CA THR A 160 -12.52 1.40 -19.15
C THR A 160 -11.66 0.99 -17.95
N ALA A 161 -11.19 -0.26 -17.93
CA ALA A 161 -10.31 -0.74 -16.88
C ALA A 161 -8.95 0.00 -16.84
N SER A 162 -8.46 0.47 -18.00
CA SER A 162 -7.18 1.19 -18.09
C SER A 162 -7.25 2.56 -17.43
N ASP A 163 -8.25 3.35 -17.81
CA ASP A 163 -8.42 4.70 -17.27
C ASP A 163 -8.89 4.65 -15.81
N ALA A 164 -9.70 3.64 -15.43
CA ALA A 164 -10.07 3.44 -14.03
C ALA A 164 -8.83 3.23 -13.13
N ARG A 165 -7.85 2.43 -13.56
CA ARG A 165 -6.59 2.24 -12.83
C ARG A 165 -5.73 3.51 -12.80
N THR A 166 -5.76 4.29 -13.88
CA THR A 166 -5.07 5.59 -13.98
C THR A 166 -5.67 6.60 -13.01
N ASN A 167 -7.00 6.72 -12.98
CA ASN A 167 -7.75 7.61 -12.09
C ASN A 167 -7.54 7.28 -10.61
N LEU A 168 -7.37 6.00 -10.27
CA LEU A 168 -7.06 5.55 -8.90
C LEU A 168 -5.58 5.68 -8.54
N GLY A 169 -4.71 6.11 -9.46
CA GLY A 169 -3.27 6.33 -9.19
C GLY A 169 -2.46 5.06 -8.97
N LEU A 170 -2.95 3.89 -9.44
CA LEU A 170 -2.33 2.59 -9.15
C LEU A 170 -1.08 2.29 -10.00
N GLY A 171 -0.86 3.04 -11.09
CA GLY A 171 0.28 2.88 -12.00
C GLY A 171 0.41 1.48 -12.62
N ASN A 172 1.65 1.08 -12.93
CA ASN A 172 1.93 -0.21 -13.59
C ASN A 172 1.70 -1.44 -12.68
N SER A 173 1.57 -1.24 -11.36
CA SER A 173 1.24 -2.32 -10.42
C SER A 173 -0.16 -2.88 -10.67
N ALA A 174 -1.06 -2.06 -11.20
CA ALA A 174 -2.47 -2.38 -11.38
C ALA A 174 -2.74 -3.47 -12.45
N THR A 175 -1.74 -3.81 -13.27
CA THR A 175 -1.82 -4.85 -14.31
C THR A 175 -0.95 -6.07 -13.99
N LYS A 176 -0.30 -6.09 -12.82
CA LYS A 176 0.56 -7.18 -12.39
C LYS A 176 -0.13 -7.96 -11.29
N ASN A 177 0.02 -9.28 -11.30
CA ASN A 177 -0.42 -10.12 -10.19
C ASN A 177 0.41 -9.77 -8.94
N VAL A 178 -0.17 -9.95 -7.75
CA VAL A 178 0.59 -9.95 -6.49
C VAL A 178 1.13 -11.37 -6.26
N GLY A 179 2.39 -11.49 -5.86
CA GLY A 179 2.98 -12.79 -5.53
C GLY A 179 4.50 -12.76 -5.54
N THR A 180 5.13 -13.92 -5.43
CA THR A 180 6.57 -14.10 -5.20
C THR A 180 7.41 -14.31 -6.47
N ALA A 181 6.79 -14.35 -7.65
CA ALA A 181 7.47 -14.59 -8.92
C ALA A 181 8.06 -13.31 -9.54
N ALA A 182 9.05 -13.45 -10.43
CA ALA A 182 9.57 -12.30 -11.17
C ALA A 182 8.46 -11.64 -12.02
N GLY A 183 8.40 -10.31 -11.99
CA GLY A 183 7.42 -9.54 -12.77
C GLY A 183 6.06 -9.29 -12.08
N THR A 184 5.83 -9.83 -10.89
CA THR A 184 4.66 -9.53 -10.03
C THR A 184 4.90 -8.28 -9.17
N VAL A 185 3.82 -7.72 -8.62
CA VAL A 185 3.90 -6.86 -7.43
C VAL A 185 4.29 -7.75 -6.26
N ALA A 186 5.29 -7.33 -5.50
CA ALA A 186 5.78 -8.13 -4.39
C ALA A 186 4.74 -8.24 -3.27
N ALA A 187 4.53 -9.46 -2.79
CA ALA A 187 3.72 -9.70 -1.59
C ALA A 187 4.47 -9.25 -0.32
N GLY A 188 3.78 -9.08 0.80
CA GLY A 188 4.44 -8.71 2.07
C GLY A 188 5.45 -9.76 2.55
N ASP A 189 5.25 -11.02 2.17
CA ASP A 189 6.07 -12.21 2.45
C ASP A 189 6.96 -12.61 1.25
N ASP A 190 7.25 -11.67 0.35
CA ASP A 190 8.03 -11.97 -0.85
C ASP A 190 9.47 -12.38 -0.53
N SER A 191 9.82 -13.63 -0.87
CA SER A 191 11.12 -14.23 -0.62
C SER A 191 12.28 -13.51 -1.31
N ARG A 192 12.00 -12.67 -2.33
CA ARG A 192 13.01 -11.80 -2.95
C ARG A 192 13.53 -10.71 -2.01
N PHE A 193 12.80 -10.39 -0.93
CA PHE A 193 13.18 -9.39 0.07
C PHE A 193 13.66 -10.01 1.38
N GLY A 194 14.23 -11.21 1.35
CA GLY A 194 14.61 -12.05 2.51
C GLY A 194 15.62 -11.48 3.54
N THR A 195 15.76 -10.16 3.64
CA THR A 195 16.45 -9.45 4.73
C THR A 195 15.79 -8.12 5.16
N VAL A 196 14.65 -7.72 4.59
CA VAL A 196 13.90 -6.53 5.02
C VAL A 196 12.76 -6.97 5.94
N ASN A 197 12.97 -6.83 7.24
CA ASN A 197 12.00 -6.96 8.35
C ASN A 197 11.03 -8.17 8.29
N GLY A 198 11.44 -9.31 8.89
CA GLY A 198 10.54 -10.43 9.18
C GLY A 198 10.50 -11.57 8.16
N ASN A 199 11.10 -11.40 6.98
CA ASN A 199 11.20 -12.47 5.97
C ASN A 199 12.59 -13.14 6.06
N SER A 200 12.64 -14.33 6.64
CA SER A 200 13.87 -15.08 6.92
C SER A 200 14.51 -15.68 5.66
N GLY A 201 15.65 -15.14 5.22
CA GLY A 201 16.64 -15.85 4.41
C GLY A 201 16.43 -15.78 2.90
N GLY A 202 17.49 -15.42 2.17
CA GLY A 202 17.57 -15.44 0.71
C GLY A 202 19.02 -15.47 0.23
N VAL A 203 19.27 -16.10 -0.92
CA VAL A 203 20.60 -16.13 -1.56
C VAL A 203 20.74 -14.92 -2.47
N ILE A 204 21.74 -14.07 -2.23
CA ILE A 204 22.11 -13.02 -3.16
C ILE A 204 23.00 -13.64 -4.25
N THR A 205 22.50 -13.69 -5.48
CA THR A 205 23.20 -14.29 -6.63
C THR A 205 24.06 -13.30 -7.41
N GLY A 206 24.00 -12.01 -7.07
CA GLY A 206 24.79 -10.93 -7.65
C GLY A 206 25.90 -10.45 -6.72
N ALA A 207 26.71 -9.50 -7.20
CA ALA A 207 27.69 -8.81 -6.38
C ALA A 207 27.01 -7.97 -5.29
N VAL A 208 27.60 -7.94 -4.09
CA VAL A 208 27.19 -7.06 -2.99
C VAL A 208 28.26 -5.98 -2.84
N SER A 209 27.92 -4.74 -3.19
CA SER A 209 28.74 -3.54 -2.94
C SER A 209 28.09 -2.70 -1.85
N ILE A 210 28.90 -2.13 -0.96
CA ILE A 210 28.44 -1.24 0.12
C ILE A 210 29.17 0.09 -0.05
N GLU A 211 28.46 1.09 -0.56
CA GLU A 211 28.99 2.44 -0.86
C GLU A 211 28.78 3.43 0.30
N GLY A 212 28.19 2.97 1.40
CA GLY A 212 27.84 3.78 2.57
C GLY A 212 28.71 3.49 3.80
N GLN A 213 28.04 3.15 4.91
CA GLN A 213 28.67 2.87 6.20
C GLN A 213 29.23 1.41 6.25
N ASN A 214 29.37 0.84 7.44
CA ASN A 214 30.02 -0.45 7.66
C ASN A 214 29.15 -1.67 7.33
N LEU A 215 29.78 -2.76 6.87
CA LEU A 215 29.20 -4.10 6.86
C LEU A 215 29.30 -4.72 8.25
N ASN A 216 28.18 -4.82 8.96
CA ASN A 216 28.13 -5.52 10.24
C ASN A 216 27.68 -6.97 10.04
N LEU A 217 28.60 -7.91 10.20
CA LEU A 217 28.31 -9.35 10.21
C LEU A 217 28.11 -9.81 11.66
N ARG A 218 26.90 -10.24 11.99
CA ARG A 218 26.53 -10.66 13.35
C ARG A 218 25.81 -12.01 13.29
N SER A 219 26.15 -12.91 14.22
CA SER A 219 25.35 -14.11 14.43
C SER A 219 24.03 -13.72 15.09
N ALA A 220 22.91 -14.28 14.61
CA ALA A 220 21.59 -14.08 15.21
C ALA A 220 21.18 -15.25 16.12
N ASN A 221 22.12 -16.15 16.47
CA ASN A 221 21.82 -17.35 17.24
C ASN A 221 21.34 -17.00 18.66
N PRO A 222 20.06 -17.25 19.01
CA PRO A 222 19.48 -16.80 20.28
C PRO A 222 19.87 -17.65 21.48
N THR A 223 20.48 -18.82 21.28
CA THR A 223 20.82 -19.80 22.33
C THR A 223 22.27 -19.74 22.81
N GLY A 224 22.99 -18.65 22.50
CA GLY A 224 24.38 -18.45 22.91
C GLY A 224 25.41 -19.02 21.92
N GLY A 225 26.47 -18.25 21.70
CA GLY A 225 27.62 -18.58 20.85
C GLY A 225 28.03 -17.45 19.90
N TRP A 226 29.34 -17.16 19.82
CA TRP A 226 29.96 -16.32 18.78
C TRP A 226 31.06 -17.16 18.11
N PRO A 227 30.85 -17.59 16.84
CA PRO A 227 31.24 -16.78 15.68
C PRO A 227 30.14 -16.52 14.64
N PHE A 228 30.23 -15.40 13.91
CA PHE A 228 29.77 -15.38 12.51
C PHE A 228 30.88 -15.97 11.63
N PHE A 229 30.53 -16.61 10.52
CA PHE A 229 31.50 -17.17 9.58
C PHE A 229 31.31 -16.55 8.19
N ILE A 230 32.39 -16.09 7.59
CA ILE A 230 32.47 -15.98 6.12
C ILE A 230 32.98 -17.32 5.63
N THR A 231 32.11 -18.10 4.99
CA THR A 231 32.41 -19.46 4.54
C THR A 231 32.76 -19.47 3.05
N PHE A 232 33.92 -20.02 2.73
CA PHE A 232 34.34 -20.30 1.36
C PHE A 232 34.02 -21.76 1.04
N MET A 233 33.00 -21.96 0.21
CA MET A 233 32.47 -23.28 -0.12
C MET A 233 33.28 -23.97 -1.23
N ALA A 234 33.16 -25.29 -1.30
CA ALA A 234 33.61 -26.05 -2.46
C ALA A 234 32.87 -25.62 -3.73
N GLY A 235 33.45 -25.92 -4.90
CA GLY A 235 32.81 -25.69 -6.19
C GLY A 235 31.48 -26.44 -6.36
N GLN A 236 30.76 -26.08 -7.43
CA GLN A 236 29.40 -26.54 -7.73
C GLN A 236 29.22 -28.06 -7.53
N GLY A 237 28.26 -28.44 -6.68
CA GLY A 237 27.89 -29.84 -6.41
C GLY A 237 28.25 -30.36 -5.02
N ASN A 238 29.14 -29.69 -4.29
CA ASN A 238 29.50 -30.05 -2.92
C ASN A 238 29.19 -28.91 -1.95
N ASN A 239 28.18 -29.08 -1.09
CA ASN A 239 27.83 -28.09 -0.06
C ASN A 239 28.78 -28.19 1.15
N LEU A 240 30.09 -28.20 0.90
CA LEU A 240 31.13 -28.42 1.90
C LEU A 240 31.97 -27.15 2.11
N PRO A 241 32.15 -26.67 3.35
CA PRO A 241 32.99 -25.50 3.64
C PRO A 241 34.48 -25.88 3.58
N TYR A 242 35.29 -25.29 2.71
CA TYR A 242 36.73 -25.57 2.67
C TYR A 242 37.55 -24.60 3.51
N SER A 243 37.10 -23.36 3.65
CA SER A 243 37.78 -22.34 4.45
C SER A 243 36.80 -21.39 5.09
N ARG A 244 37.20 -20.76 6.19
CA ARG A 244 36.38 -19.81 6.95
C ARG A 244 37.22 -18.66 7.48
N LEU A 245 36.64 -17.46 7.49
CA LEU A 245 37.06 -16.36 8.36
C LEU A 245 35.98 -16.18 9.43
N TYR A 246 36.37 -16.17 10.70
CA TYR A 246 35.44 -16.08 11.81
C TYR A 246 36.08 -15.54 13.07
N GLY A 247 35.24 -15.02 13.97
CA GLY A 247 35.68 -14.51 15.26
C GLY A 247 35.58 -15.55 16.36
N GLU A 248 36.62 -15.74 17.15
CA GLU A 248 36.62 -16.61 18.33
C GLU A 248 36.80 -15.78 19.61
N ASN A 249 36.36 -16.32 20.76
CA ASN A 249 36.64 -15.81 22.11
C ASN A 249 36.55 -14.28 22.32
N SER A 250 35.52 -13.63 21.77
CA SER A 250 35.25 -12.18 21.93
C SER A 250 36.44 -11.26 21.57
N GLY A 251 37.11 -11.51 20.44
CA GLY A 251 38.10 -10.55 19.92
C GLY A 251 39.13 -11.15 18.96
N ASP A 252 39.22 -12.48 18.88
CA ASP A 252 40.13 -13.14 17.97
C ASP A 252 39.58 -13.10 16.54
N ILE A 253 40.46 -13.01 15.56
CA ILE A 253 40.14 -13.19 14.13
C ILE A 253 40.93 -14.39 13.62
N THR A 254 40.20 -15.44 13.26
CA THR A 254 40.76 -16.71 12.79
C THR A 254 40.46 -16.90 11.30
N ILE A 255 41.51 -17.17 10.51
CA ILE A 255 41.40 -17.68 9.15
C ILE A 255 41.74 -19.16 9.18
N SER A 256 40.77 -20.02 8.89
CA SER A 256 40.95 -21.47 8.89
C SER A 256 40.70 -22.10 7.52
N THR A 257 41.50 -23.11 7.18
CA THR A 257 41.42 -23.91 5.96
C THR A 257 41.31 -25.40 6.31
N GLY A 258 40.77 -26.21 5.40
CA GLY A 258 40.63 -27.66 5.63
C GLY A 258 39.67 -28.01 6.76
N VAL A 259 38.65 -27.17 7.01
CA VAL A 259 37.77 -27.26 8.20
C VAL A 259 36.96 -28.56 8.31
N ASN A 260 36.85 -29.38 7.26
CA ASN A 260 36.18 -30.69 7.29
C ASN A 260 37.13 -31.90 7.44
N VAL A 261 38.46 -31.67 7.54
CA VAL A 261 39.45 -32.75 7.65
C VAL A 261 40.36 -32.52 8.86
N SER A 262 41.29 -31.57 8.75
CA SER A 262 42.20 -31.19 9.82
C SER A 262 42.45 -29.70 9.66
N ALA A 263 41.69 -28.92 10.41
CA ALA A 263 41.71 -27.47 10.30
C ALA A 263 43.13 -26.94 10.54
N ARG A 264 43.62 -26.13 9.60
CA ARG A 264 44.83 -25.33 9.76
C ARG A 264 44.42 -23.88 9.85
N TYR A 265 45.09 -23.09 10.68
CA TYR A 265 44.66 -21.73 10.93
C TYR A 265 45.81 -20.75 11.07
N PHE A 266 45.51 -19.50 10.77
CA PHE A 266 46.25 -18.34 11.20
C PHE A 266 45.31 -17.49 12.05
N GLN A 267 45.79 -16.95 13.16
CA GLN A 267 44.95 -16.23 14.09
C GLN A 267 45.64 -14.96 14.61
N PHE A 268 44.87 -13.88 14.66
CA PHE A 268 45.18 -12.73 15.52
C PHE A 268 44.31 -12.85 16.75
N ASN A 269 44.91 -12.91 17.93
CA ASN A 269 44.15 -13.00 19.17
C ASN A 269 44.00 -11.64 19.86
N ALA A 270 43.04 -11.52 20.77
CA ALA A 270 42.74 -10.30 21.53
C ALA A 270 43.92 -9.86 22.42
N ALA A 271 44.86 -10.76 22.73
CA ALA A 271 46.10 -10.44 23.42
C ALA A 271 47.18 -9.81 22.51
N GLY A 272 46.88 -9.60 21.23
CA GLY A 272 47.77 -8.96 20.26
C GLY A 272 48.77 -9.90 19.58
N ASN A 273 48.64 -11.22 19.77
CA ASN A 273 49.55 -12.19 19.18
C ASN A 273 49.10 -12.61 17.78
N PHE A 274 50.06 -12.86 16.90
CA PHE A 274 49.85 -13.56 15.64
C PHE A 274 50.31 -15.02 15.78
N ASN A 275 49.36 -15.96 15.73
CA ASN A 275 49.65 -17.38 15.80
C ASN A 275 49.64 -18.01 14.39
N ALA A 276 50.77 -18.61 14.02
CA ALA A 276 50.99 -19.29 12.75
C ALA A 276 51.67 -20.65 13.03
N PRO A 277 50.91 -21.75 13.17
CA PRO A 277 51.47 -23.08 13.43
C PRO A 277 52.35 -23.65 12.30
N GLY A 278 52.38 -23.01 11.13
CA GLY A 278 53.19 -23.38 9.98
C GLY A 278 54.26 -22.35 9.65
N ASN A 279 54.99 -22.58 8.56
CA ASN A 279 56.07 -21.68 8.12
C ASN A 279 55.53 -20.34 7.58
N ILE A 280 56.26 -19.26 7.85
CA ILE A 280 56.04 -17.94 7.28
C ILE A 280 57.14 -17.67 6.24
N THR A 281 56.76 -17.51 4.97
CA THR A 281 57.66 -17.02 3.91
C THR A 281 57.49 -15.52 3.77
N CYS A 282 58.54 -14.75 4.02
CA CYS A 282 58.54 -13.29 3.88
C CYS A 282 59.85 -12.79 3.27
N VAL A 283 59.83 -11.62 2.64
CA VAL A 283 61.05 -10.99 2.08
C VAL A 283 61.98 -10.50 3.20
N SER A 284 61.41 -10.00 4.29
CA SER A 284 62.15 -9.51 5.46
C SER A 284 61.27 -9.59 6.70
N LEU A 285 61.86 -9.99 7.83
CA LEU A 285 61.28 -9.89 9.17
C LEU A 285 62.16 -8.97 10.00
N THR A 286 61.58 -7.89 10.53
CA THR A 286 62.31 -6.87 11.31
C THR A 286 61.76 -6.83 12.73
N GLN A 287 62.65 -6.91 13.72
CA GLN A 287 62.31 -6.89 15.15
C GLN A 287 62.70 -5.54 15.76
N THR A 288 61.81 -4.94 16.55
CA THR A 288 62.09 -3.67 17.24
C THR A 288 63.19 -3.87 18.28
N SER A 289 64.25 -3.06 18.22
CA SER A 289 65.45 -3.23 19.06
C SER A 289 66.04 -1.88 19.53
N ASP A 290 65.22 -0.82 19.55
CA ASP A 290 65.63 0.52 19.99
C ASP A 290 66.04 0.51 21.48
N ALA A 291 67.07 1.30 21.80
CA ALA A 291 67.60 1.38 23.16
C ALA A 291 66.61 2.04 24.12
N ASP A 292 65.77 2.97 23.64
CA ASP A 292 64.75 3.64 24.44
C ASP A 292 63.55 2.73 24.81
N LYS A 293 63.44 1.54 24.17
CA LYS A 293 62.44 0.51 24.46
C LYS A 293 62.98 -0.61 25.35
N LYS A 294 64.19 -0.47 25.89
CA LYS A 294 64.86 -1.49 26.70
C LYS A 294 65.32 -0.92 28.03
N ASP A 295 65.08 -1.70 29.09
CA ASP A 295 65.62 -1.46 30.42
C ASP A 295 66.63 -2.54 30.79
N ASN A 296 67.51 -2.25 31.77
CA ASN A 296 68.49 -3.20 32.33
C ASN A 296 69.42 -3.86 31.29
N VAL A 297 69.85 -3.10 30.28
CA VAL A 297 70.76 -3.59 29.24
C VAL A 297 72.15 -3.85 29.84
N ARG A 298 72.55 -5.13 29.86
CA ARG A 298 73.88 -5.61 30.30
C ARG A 298 74.46 -6.59 29.29
N ALA A 299 75.79 -6.70 29.26
CA ALA A 299 76.46 -7.72 28.46
C ALA A 299 76.10 -9.13 28.97
N ILE A 300 76.13 -10.12 28.07
CA ILE A 300 75.95 -11.52 28.46
C ILE A 300 77.23 -11.98 29.15
N GLU A 301 77.13 -12.32 30.43
CA GLU A 301 78.28 -12.76 31.23
C GLU A 301 78.64 -14.22 30.95
N ASN A 302 79.95 -14.51 30.96
CA ASN A 302 80.53 -15.84 30.71
C ASN A 302 80.03 -16.44 29.38
N ALA A 303 79.89 -15.59 28.36
CA ALA A 303 79.30 -15.98 27.09
C ALA A 303 80.08 -17.10 26.41
N LEU A 304 81.42 -17.08 26.48
CA LEU A 304 82.25 -18.12 25.89
C LEU A 304 81.99 -19.49 26.53
N ASP A 305 81.96 -19.56 27.87
CA ASP A 305 81.72 -20.81 28.58
C ASP A 305 80.30 -21.33 28.29
N LYS A 306 79.32 -20.43 28.19
CA LYS A 306 77.94 -20.76 27.81
C LYS A 306 77.83 -21.32 26.38
N VAL A 307 78.53 -20.72 25.40
CA VAL A 307 78.56 -21.24 24.02
C VAL A 307 79.25 -22.59 23.96
N LEU A 308 80.34 -22.79 24.70
CA LEU A 308 81.06 -24.07 24.76
C LEU A 308 80.23 -25.19 25.39
N ALA A 309 79.22 -24.86 26.20
CA ALA A 309 78.26 -25.82 26.76
C ALA A 309 77.11 -26.17 25.80
N LEU A 310 77.00 -25.50 24.66
CA LEU A 310 75.96 -25.73 23.65
C LEU A 310 76.47 -26.56 22.48
N ASP A 311 75.61 -27.45 21.99
CA ASP A 311 75.86 -28.24 20.80
C ASP A 311 75.09 -27.66 19.60
N GLY A 312 75.81 -27.36 18.52
CA GLY A 312 75.21 -27.17 17.20
C GLY A 312 74.79 -28.52 16.63
N VAL A 313 73.50 -28.70 16.35
CA VAL A 313 72.96 -29.99 15.92
C VAL A 313 72.25 -29.89 14.57
N THR A 314 72.31 -30.98 13.80
CA THR A 314 71.40 -31.24 12.68
C THR A 314 70.35 -32.24 13.12
N PHE A 315 69.12 -32.06 12.66
CA PHE A 315 68.01 -32.94 13.01
C PHE A 315 67.00 -33.02 11.88
N ASN A 316 66.15 -34.05 11.91
CA ASN A 316 64.99 -34.13 11.03
C ASN A 316 63.74 -33.80 11.85
N TRP A 317 62.85 -32.97 11.30
CA TRP A 317 61.55 -32.71 11.91
C TRP A 317 60.71 -33.99 11.94
N LYS A 318 60.13 -34.32 13.10
CA LYS A 318 59.32 -35.55 13.25
C LYS A 318 58.12 -35.60 12.29
N ASP A 319 57.46 -34.45 12.10
CA ASP A 319 56.24 -34.37 11.28
C ASP A 319 56.52 -34.41 9.78
N SER A 320 57.60 -33.76 9.32
CA SER A 320 57.89 -33.62 7.89
C SER A 320 58.99 -34.56 7.39
N GLY A 321 59.82 -35.08 8.29
CA GLY A 321 61.04 -35.83 7.95
C GLY A 321 62.16 -34.97 7.35
N LEU A 322 61.94 -33.66 7.18
CA LEU A 322 62.90 -32.78 6.49
C LEU A 322 64.08 -32.42 7.40
N PRO A 323 65.31 -32.37 6.84
CA PRO A 323 66.50 -31.99 7.59
C PRO A 323 66.51 -30.50 7.92
N SER A 324 67.04 -30.16 9.08
CA SER A 324 67.24 -28.81 9.59
C SER A 324 68.44 -28.77 10.52
N ALA A 325 68.85 -27.57 10.95
CA ALA A 325 69.98 -27.36 11.85
C ALA A 325 69.66 -26.24 12.85
N GLY A 326 70.25 -26.33 14.04
CA GLY A 326 70.02 -25.35 15.11
C GLY A 326 70.57 -25.81 16.45
N VAL A 327 69.89 -25.41 17.52
CA VAL A 327 70.21 -25.77 18.91
C VAL A 327 69.00 -26.43 19.59
N ILE A 328 69.24 -27.23 20.63
CA ILE A 328 68.18 -27.82 21.44
C ILE A 328 67.75 -26.84 22.53
N ALA A 329 66.47 -26.45 22.53
CA ALA A 329 65.94 -25.44 23.45
C ALA A 329 66.14 -25.79 24.93
N GLN A 330 66.04 -27.09 25.29
CA GLN A 330 66.27 -27.57 26.67
C GLN A 330 67.72 -27.44 27.12
N LYS A 331 68.69 -27.35 26.20
CA LYS A 331 70.09 -27.03 26.53
C LYS A 331 70.33 -25.53 26.56
N LEU A 332 69.68 -24.81 25.66
CA LEU A 332 69.76 -23.35 25.62
C LEU A 332 69.20 -22.72 26.91
N ILE A 333 68.10 -23.24 27.45
CA ILE A 333 67.46 -22.68 28.65
C ILE A 333 68.38 -22.75 29.89
N ASP A 334 69.29 -23.73 29.95
CA ASP A 334 70.24 -23.88 31.06
C ASP A 334 71.33 -22.78 31.05
N VAL A 335 71.61 -22.16 29.89
CA VAL A 335 72.72 -21.20 29.72
C VAL A 335 72.28 -19.78 29.33
N LEU A 336 71.17 -19.66 28.59
CA LEU A 336 70.57 -18.41 28.13
C LEU A 336 69.04 -18.55 28.11
N PRO A 337 68.39 -18.57 29.29
CA PRO A 337 66.95 -18.74 29.40
C PRO A 337 66.16 -17.63 28.71
N GLU A 338 66.74 -16.43 28.58
CA GLU A 338 66.09 -15.27 27.95
C GLU A 338 65.84 -15.45 26.45
N ALA A 339 66.54 -16.38 25.79
CA ALA A 339 66.36 -16.71 24.38
C ALA A 339 65.42 -17.90 24.15
N VAL A 340 64.74 -18.40 25.20
CA VAL A 340 63.82 -19.53 25.12
C VAL A 340 62.41 -19.11 25.50
N GLY A 341 61.49 -19.25 24.55
CA GLY A 341 60.05 -19.04 24.78
C GLY A 341 59.31 -20.35 24.98
N THR A 342 58.04 -20.26 25.38
CA THR A 342 57.12 -21.41 25.46
C THR A 342 55.87 -21.15 24.63
N VAL A 343 55.46 -22.18 23.89
CA VAL A 343 54.22 -22.19 23.11
C VAL A 343 53.45 -23.46 23.47
N PHE A 344 52.13 -23.35 23.54
CA PHE A 344 51.25 -24.50 23.76
C PHE A 344 50.53 -24.82 22.46
N ASP A 345 50.58 -26.09 22.05
CA ASP A 345 49.87 -26.56 20.85
C ASP A 345 48.35 -26.67 21.10
N GLU A 346 47.94 -26.83 22.37
CA GLU A 346 46.55 -26.83 22.80
C GLU A 346 46.21 -25.54 23.57
N HIS A 347 44.99 -25.04 23.35
CA HIS A 347 44.41 -23.94 24.12
C HIS A 347 43.44 -24.50 25.17
N ASP A 348 43.28 -23.76 26.26
CA ASP A 348 42.23 -24.01 27.24
C ASP A 348 40.86 -23.93 26.57
N GLN A 349 40.01 -24.95 26.79
CA GLN A 349 38.66 -24.95 26.27
C GLN A 349 37.72 -24.42 27.33
N TYR A 350 36.96 -23.38 26.99
CA TYR A 350 35.96 -22.76 27.86
C TYR A 350 34.56 -23.05 27.32
N GLU A 351 33.61 -23.23 28.22
CA GLU A 351 32.18 -23.15 27.92
C GLU A 351 31.60 -21.95 28.67
N SER A 352 30.62 -21.31 28.07
CA SER A 352 29.86 -20.27 28.75
C SER A 352 28.80 -20.93 29.63
N VAL A 353 28.81 -20.62 30.92
CA VAL A 353 27.81 -21.06 31.89
C VAL A 353 27.07 -19.85 32.45
N GLU A 354 25.78 -20.02 32.71
CA GLU A 354 24.97 -19.03 33.41
C GLU A 354 25.09 -19.27 34.92
N GLU A 355 25.68 -18.33 35.64
CA GLU A 355 25.83 -18.36 37.09
C GLU A 355 25.04 -17.21 37.72
N VAL A 356 24.32 -17.48 38.81
CA VAL A 356 23.59 -16.45 39.54
C VAL A 356 24.52 -15.84 40.57
N ASN A 357 24.81 -14.54 40.46
CA ASN A 357 25.66 -13.84 41.42
C ASN A 357 24.97 -13.72 42.80
N GLU A 358 25.71 -13.29 43.82
CA GLU A 358 25.19 -13.15 45.20
C GLU A 358 23.99 -12.19 45.33
N LYS A 359 23.69 -11.41 44.28
CA LYS A 359 22.55 -10.48 44.21
C LYS A 359 21.35 -11.05 43.45
N GLY A 360 21.41 -12.29 42.98
CA GLY A 360 20.32 -12.94 42.24
C GLY A 360 20.28 -12.61 40.75
N GLU A 361 21.34 -12.01 40.19
CA GLU A 361 21.43 -11.69 38.76
C GLU A 361 22.13 -12.82 38.00
N VAL A 362 21.60 -13.21 36.84
CA VAL A 362 22.25 -14.18 35.96
C VAL A 362 23.43 -13.50 35.25
N VAL A 363 24.63 -13.99 35.49
CA VAL A 363 25.88 -13.56 34.88
C VAL A 363 26.42 -14.72 34.04
N ILE A 364 26.75 -14.45 32.78
CA ILE A 364 27.43 -15.45 31.93
C ILE A 364 28.91 -15.41 32.28
N THR A 365 29.41 -16.49 32.86
CA THR A 365 30.83 -16.68 33.17
C THR A 365 31.40 -17.76 32.24
N ASN A 366 32.67 -17.61 31.85
CA ASN A 366 33.36 -18.63 31.06
C ASN A 366 34.03 -19.60 32.02
N ARG A 367 33.54 -20.83 32.06
CA ARG A 367 34.09 -21.92 32.88
C ARG A 367 35.05 -22.75 32.04
N LEU A 368 36.24 -23.00 32.59
CA LEU A 368 37.22 -23.89 31.98
C LEU A 368 36.69 -25.33 31.97
N VAL A 369 36.47 -25.89 30.79
CA VAL A 369 35.97 -27.27 30.57
C VAL A 369 37.11 -28.25 30.41
N LYS A 370 38.17 -27.80 29.74
CA LYS A 370 39.38 -28.60 29.55
C LYS A 370 40.57 -27.70 29.78
N GLN A 371 41.27 -27.97 30.88
CA GLN A 371 42.58 -27.40 31.13
C GLN A 371 43.55 -27.93 30.07
N ARG A 372 44.34 -27.02 29.49
CA ARG A 372 45.40 -27.36 28.55
C ARG A 372 46.37 -28.36 29.20
N ASP A 373 46.78 -29.34 28.41
CA ASP A 373 47.75 -30.32 28.86
C ASP A 373 49.14 -29.68 28.90
N GLU A 374 49.61 -29.34 30.10
CA GLU A 374 50.93 -28.73 30.30
C GLU A 374 52.09 -29.64 29.84
N SER A 375 51.85 -30.96 29.71
CA SER A 375 52.85 -31.89 29.18
C SER A 375 53.09 -31.71 27.68
N LYS A 376 52.20 -31.01 26.96
CA LYS A 376 52.29 -30.70 25.53
C LYS A 376 52.90 -29.31 25.25
N ARG A 377 53.62 -28.74 26.20
CA ARG A 377 54.37 -27.49 25.98
C ARG A 377 55.52 -27.72 25.01
N SER A 378 55.66 -26.80 24.07
CA SER A 378 56.79 -26.72 23.14
C SER A 378 57.68 -25.56 23.55
N TYR A 379 58.99 -25.80 23.62
CA TYR A 379 59.97 -24.72 23.80
C TYR A 379 60.34 -24.16 22.43
N THR A 380 60.47 -22.84 22.35
CA THR A 380 60.86 -22.12 21.13
C THR A 380 62.17 -21.40 21.36
N VAL A 381 62.94 -21.20 20.30
CA VAL A 381 64.25 -20.53 20.37
C VAL A 381 64.18 -19.21 19.61
N GLU A 382 64.54 -18.13 20.29
CA GLU A 382 64.83 -16.85 19.64
C GLU A 382 66.26 -16.86 19.12
N TYR A 383 66.43 -17.18 17.83
CA TYR A 383 67.74 -17.28 17.21
C TYR A 383 68.54 -15.96 17.22
N SER A 384 67.87 -14.80 17.29
CA SER A 384 68.52 -13.50 17.50
C SER A 384 69.29 -13.45 18.84
N GLY A 385 68.76 -14.06 19.90
CA GLY A 385 69.43 -14.18 21.19
C GLY A 385 70.65 -15.11 21.15
N VAL A 386 70.56 -16.23 20.40
CA VAL A 386 71.70 -17.14 20.17
C VAL A 386 72.83 -16.43 19.44
N ILE A 387 72.51 -15.62 18.42
CA ILE A 387 73.50 -14.80 17.70
C ILE A 387 74.16 -13.79 18.65
N ALA A 388 73.38 -13.14 19.53
CA ALA A 388 73.92 -12.20 20.51
C ALA A 388 74.88 -12.89 21.51
N LEU A 389 74.57 -14.11 21.94
CA LEU A 389 75.45 -14.93 22.78
C LEU A 389 76.76 -15.27 22.05
N CYS A 390 76.68 -15.74 20.80
CA CYS A 390 77.86 -16.02 19.99
C CYS A 390 78.72 -14.75 19.78
N LEU A 391 78.09 -13.59 19.55
CA LEU A 391 78.80 -12.31 19.42
C LEU A 391 79.61 -11.98 20.68
N GLN A 392 79.01 -12.15 21.87
CA GLN A 392 79.70 -11.85 23.13
C GLN A 392 80.79 -12.88 23.43
N ALA A 393 80.57 -14.16 23.11
CA ALA A 393 81.57 -15.21 23.22
C ALA A 393 82.81 -14.94 22.35
N ILE A 394 82.61 -14.43 21.13
CA ILE A 394 83.72 -14.03 20.24
C ILE A 394 84.55 -12.91 20.86
N LYS A 395 83.91 -11.91 21.49
CA LYS A 395 84.62 -10.83 22.20
C LYS A 395 85.45 -11.38 23.37
N GLU A 396 84.84 -12.20 24.22
CA GLU A 396 85.55 -12.82 25.36
C GLU A 396 86.71 -13.72 24.90
N LEU A 397 86.54 -14.45 23.79
CA LEU A 397 87.62 -15.25 23.21
C LEU A 397 88.76 -14.37 22.70
N ASN A 398 88.45 -13.27 22.01
CA ASN A 398 89.44 -12.33 21.52
C ASN A 398 90.25 -11.72 22.68
N ASP A 399 89.59 -11.29 23.75
CA ASP A 399 90.25 -10.76 24.95
C ASP A 399 91.22 -11.79 25.58
N LYS A 400 90.79 -13.07 25.65
CA LYS A 400 91.66 -14.17 26.10
C LYS A 400 92.87 -14.34 25.18
N VAL A 401 92.70 -14.30 23.85
CA VAL A 401 93.80 -14.41 22.88
C VAL A 401 94.78 -13.25 22.99
N GLU A 402 94.30 -12.01 23.08
CA GLU A 402 95.14 -10.81 23.26
C GLU A 402 95.93 -10.87 24.57
N SER A 403 95.32 -11.36 25.65
CA SER A 403 96.01 -11.56 26.93
C SER A 403 97.15 -12.59 26.85
N LEU A 404 96.99 -13.65 26.04
CA LEU A 404 98.03 -14.66 25.81
C LEU A 404 99.17 -14.12 24.94
N GLN A 405 98.86 -13.26 23.97
CA GLN A 405 99.84 -12.63 23.08
C GLN A 405 100.66 -11.55 23.77
N SER A 406 100.07 -10.81 24.71
CA SER A 406 100.77 -9.77 25.51
C SER A 406 101.58 -10.34 26.67
N GLY A 407 101.32 -11.58 27.07
CA GLY A 407 102.08 -12.33 28.08
C GLY A 407 103.20 -13.23 27.53
N SER A 408 103.39 -13.28 26.20
CA SER A 408 104.51 -13.94 25.51
C SER A 408 105.49 -12.91 24.98
#